data_AF-A0A392TRA9-F1
#
_entry.id   AF-A0A392TRA9-F1
#
_cell.length_a   1.000
_cell.length_b   1.000
_cell.length_c   1.000
_cell.angle_alpha   90.00
_cell.angle_beta   90.00
_cell.angle_gamma   90.00
#
_symmetry.space_group_name_H-M   'P 1'
#
loop_
_entity.id
_entity.type
_entity.pdbx_description
1 polymer ?
#
loop_
_entity_poly.entity_id
_entity_poly.type
_entity_poly.pdbx_seq_one_letter_code
_entity_poly.pdbx_strand_id
1 'polypeptide(L)' 'MALQNIGAGNSDDAFYRYKMPRMITKIEGRGNGIKTNIVNMVDIAKALARPAAYITKYFGCELGAQSKFDEKTGTS' A
#
# COMPACT_ATOMS: atom_id res chain seq x y z
N MET A 1 16.15 -2.38 -2.20
CA MET A 1 14.71 -2.24 -2.53
C MET A 1 14.56 -0.99 -3.38
N ALA A 2 13.90 -1.06 -4.54
CA ALA A 2 13.71 0.11 -5.39
C ALA A 2 12.70 1.08 -4.73
N LEU A 3 13.17 2.28 -4.39
CA LEU A 3 12.35 3.37 -3.89
C LEU A 3 11.77 4.15 -5.08
N GLN A 4 10.49 4.48 -5.02
CA GLN A 4 9.76 5.25 -6.02
C GLN A 4 9.45 6.65 -5.50
N ASN A 5 9.45 7.65 -6.37
CA ASN A 5 9.09 9.02 -5.99
C ASN A 5 7.62 9.10 -5.57
N ILE A 6 7.33 9.90 -4.55
CA ILE A 6 5.96 10.15 -4.08
C ILE A 6 5.27 11.12 -5.04
N GLY A 7 4.18 10.66 -5.66
CA GLY A 7 3.39 11.39 -6.65
C GLY A 7 3.76 10.98 -8.09
N ALA A 8 2.76 10.61 -8.89
CA ALA A 8 2.96 10.14 -10.26
C ALA A 8 3.63 11.19 -11.16
N GLY A 9 3.35 12.49 -10.92
CA GLY A 9 3.92 13.61 -11.67
C GLY A 9 5.40 13.87 -11.41
N ASN A 10 5.99 13.30 -10.36
CA ASN A 10 7.41 13.46 -10.02
C ASN A 10 8.24 12.23 -10.39
N SER A 11 7.68 11.28 -11.15
CA SER A 11 8.30 9.98 -11.43
C SER A 11 9.60 10.09 -12.24
N ASP A 12 9.74 11.13 -13.06
CA ASP A 12 10.90 11.35 -13.93
C ASP A 12 12.06 12.11 -13.23
N ASP A 13 11.83 12.68 -12.03
CA ASP A 13 12.86 13.39 -11.27
C ASP A 13 13.74 12.42 -10.47
N ALA A 14 14.93 12.10 -10.98
CA ALA A 14 15.88 11.19 -10.32
C ALA A 14 16.30 11.65 -8.90
N PHE A 15 16.30 12.96 -8.64
CA PHE A 15 16.76 13.57 -7.40
C PHE A 15 15.62 13.96 -6.44
N TYR A 16 14.39 13.55 -6.73
CA TYR A 16 13.26 13.86 -5.88
C TYR A 16 13.48 13.39 -4.44
N ARG A 17 13.24 14.30 -3.49
CA ARG A 17 13.61 14.13 -2.08
C ARG A 17 12.76 13.11 -1.34
N TYR A 18 11.48 13.00 -1.69
CA TYR A 18 10.53 12.14 -0.98
C TYR A 18 10.27 10.86 -1.76
N LYS A 19 10.77 9.74 -1.26
CA LYS A 19 10.61 8.43 -1.89
C LYS A 19 9.84 7.49 -0.97
N MET A 20 9.07 6.59 -1.57
CA MET A 20 8.34 5.52 -0.90
C MET A 20 8.76 4.16 -1.45
N PRO A 21 8.73 3.08 -0.65
CA PRO A 21 8.93 1.74 -1.18
C PRO A 21 7.83 1.38 -2.18
N ARG A 22 8.20 0.71 -3.27
CA ARG A 22 7.22 0.21 -4.26
C ARG A 22 6.26 -0.77 -3.59
N MET A 23 4.96 -0.69 -3.91
CA MET A 23 3.95 -1.58 -3.37
C MET A 23 4.20 -3.04 -3.78
N ILE A 24 4.15 -3.94 -2.79
CA ILE A 24 4.27 -5.39 -2.97
C ILE A 24 2.92 -6.01 -2.61
N THR A 25 2.21 -6.48 -3.63
CA THR A 25 0.95 -7.19 -3.47
C THR A 25 1.16 -8.69 -3.55
N LYS A 26 0.42 -9.43 -2.73
CA LYS A 26 0.34 -10.88 -2.76
C LYS A 26 -1.12 -11.27 -2.92
N ILE A 27 -1.40 -12.10 -3.92
CA ILE A 27 -2.73 -12.66 -4.11
C ILE A 27 -2.87 -13.87 -3.20
N GLU A 28 -3.94 -13.89 -2.40
CA GLU A 28 -4.28 -15.00 -1.51
C GLU A 28 -5.68 -15.51 -1.86
N GLY A 29 -5.89 -16.82 -1.88
CA GLY A 29 -7.15 -17.42 -2.29
C GLY A 29 -7.39 -17.44 -3.80
N ARG A 30 -8.50 -18.05 -4.22
CA ARG A 30 -8.96 -18.14 -5.62
C ARG A 30 -10.50 -18.16 -5.66
N GLY A 31 -11.09 -17.79 -6.79
CA GLY A 31 -12.55 -17.75 -6.97
C GLY A 31 -13.21 -16.68 -6.09
N ASN A 32 -14.35 -17.01 -5.47
CA ASN A 32 -15.13 -16.08 -4.65
C ASN A 32 -14.44 -15.63 -3.35
N GLY A 33 -13.29 -16.22 -3.00
CA GLY A 33 -12.50 -15.87 -1.83
C GLY A 33 -11.12 -15.29 -2.16
N ILE A 34 -10.92 -14.77 -3.39
CA ILE A 34 -9.67 -14.09 -3.76
C ILE A 34 -9.55 -12.78 -2.99
N LYS A 35 -8.37 -12.54 -2.40
CA LYS A 35 -8.03 -11.28 -1.73
C LYS A 35 -6.62 -10.84 -2.10
N THR A 36 -6.39 -9.53 -2.06
CA THR A 36 -5.10 -8.91 -2.34
C THR A 36 -4.51 -8.39 -1.04
N ASN A 37 -3.43 -9.02 -0.58
CA ASN A 37 -2.70 -8.61 0.61
C ASN A 37 -1.54 -7.68 0.22
N ILE A 38 -1.47 -6.49 0.83
CA ILE A 38 -0.39 -5.54 0.63
C ILE A 38 0.66 -5.78 1.73
N VAL A 39 1.74 -6.50 1.38
CA VAL A 39 2.72 -7.01 2.35
C VAL A 39 3.50 -5.87 3.03
N ASN A 40 3.80 -4.81 2.29
CA ASN A 40 4.62 -3.69 2.77
C ASN A 40 3.80 -2.43 3.10
N MET A 41 2.53 -2.59 3.46
CA MET A 41 1.62 -1.48 3.72
C MET A 41 2.12 -0.54 4.82
N VAL A 42 2.72 -1.10 5.88
CA VAL A 42 3.25 -0.32 7.01
C VAL A 42 4.40 0.59 6.58
N ASP A 43 5.29 0.13 5.70
CA ASP A 43 6.44 0.91 5.25
C ASP A 43 6.03 2.02 4.26
N ILE A 44 5.04 1.74 3.41
CA ILE A 44 4.42 2.76 2.55
C ILE A 44 3.75 3.84 3.41
N ALA A 45 3.01 3.42 4.44
CA ALA A 45 2.32 4.31 5.35
C ALA A 45 3.28 5.24 6.11
N LYS A 46 4.43 4.70 6.55
CA LYS A 46 5.52 5.49 7.14
C LYS A 46 6.09 6.53 6.17
N ALA A 47 6.33 6.15 4.92
CA ALA A 47 6.85 7.07 3.89
C ALA A 47 5.86 8.20 3.57
N LEU A 48 4.56 7.95 3.69
CA LEU A 48 3.49 8.93 3.50
C LEU A 48 3.12 9.71 4.78
N ALA A 49 3.76 9.41 5.92
CA ALA A 49 3.42 9.95 7.23
C ALA A 49 1.93 9.81 7.59
N ARG A 50 1.32 8.69 7.21
CA ARG A 50 -0.10 8.38 7.50
C ARG A 50 -0.24 7.02 8.18
N PRO A 51 -1.28 6.81 9.01
CA PRO A 51 -1.60 5.48 9.51
C PRO A 51 -1.95 4.52 8.36
N ALA A 52 -1.44 3.30 8.42
CA ALA A 52 -1.72 2.26 7.41
C ALA A 52 -3.22 1.95 7.26
N ALA A 53 -3.96 2.02 8.37
CA ALA A 53 -5.41 1.82 8.41
C ALA A 53 -6.19 2.76 7.46
N TYR A 54 -5.73 3.99 7.28
CA TYR A 54 -6.39 4.96 6.41
C TYR A 54 -6.19 4.62 4.94
N ILE A 55 -4.98 4.18 4.57
CA ILE A 55 -4.67 3.79 3.21
C ILE A 55 -5.41 2.50 2.84
N THR A 56 -5.48 1.52 3.77
CA THR A 56 -6.27 0.29 3.54
C THR A 56 -7.76 0.57 3.42
N LYS A 57 -8.28 1.51 4.22
CA LYS A 57 -9.70 1.89 4.16
C LYS A 57 -10.03 2.60 2.85
N TYR A 58 -9.13 3.47 2.38
CA TYR A 58 -9.26 4.14 1.09
C TYR A 58 -9.39 3.12 -0.05
N PHE A 59 -8.49 2.12 -0.10
CA PHE A 59 -8.60 1.06 -1.11
C PHE A 59 -9.90 0.26 -1.01
N GLY A 60 -10.39 -0.03 0.19
CA GLY A 60 -11.68 -0.70 0.36
C GLY A 60 -12.85 0.09 -0.21
N CYS A 61 -12.86 1.41 0.00
CA CYS A 61 -13.90 2.29 -0.55
C CYS A 61 -13.81 2.43 -2.07
N GLU A 62 -12.62 2.73 -2.61
CA GLU A 62 -12.43 2.96 -4.05
C GLU A 62 -12.63 1.69 -4.90
N LEU A 63 -12.21 0.52 -4.38
CA LEU A 63 -12.32 -0.75 -5.10
C LEU A 63 -13.63 -1.49 -4.80
N GLY A 64 -14.48 -0.96 -3.91
CA GLY A 64 -15.71 -1.62 -3.48
C GLY A 64 -15.46 -2.98 -2.81
N ALA A 65 -14.32 -3.14 -2.14
CA ALA A 65 -13.87 -4.40 -1.55
C ALA A 65 -13.86 -4.34 -0.02
N GLN A 66 -14.11 -5.48 0.62
CA GLN A 66 -13.97 -5.58 2.06
C GLN A 66 -12.49 -5.43 2.43
N SER A 67 -12.18 -4.40 3.22
CA SER A 67 -10.84 -4.16 3.75
C SER A 67 -10.77 -4.63 5.20
N LYS A 68 -9.67 -5.30 5.55
CA LYS A 68 -9.31 -5.62 6.92
C LYS A 68 -7.88 -5.13 7.14
N PHE A 69 -7.60 -4.61 8.32
CA PHE A 69 -6.24 -4.25 8.72
C PHE A 69 -6.03 -4.73 10.14
N ASP A 70 -4.99 -5.53 10.35
CA ASP A 70 -4.60 -5.99 11.69
C ASP A 70 -3.37 -5.21 12.16
N GLU A 71 -3.56 -4.37 13.18
CA GLU A 71 -2.52 -3.51 13.73
C GLU A 71 -1.40 -4.30 14.42
N LYS A 72 -1.65 -5.56 14.82
CA LYS A 72 -0.65 -6.38 15.52
C LYS A 72 0.31 -7.07 14.56
N THR A 73 -0.17 -7.49 13.39
CA THR A 73 0.65 -8.17 12.38
C THR A 73 1.08 -7.24 11.25
N GLY A 74 0.51 -6.03 11.15
CA GLY A 74 0.77 -5.10 10.05
C GLY A 74 0.28 -5.63 8.71
N THR A 75 -0.58 -6.66 8.72
CA THR A 75 -1.11 -7.30 7.51
C THR A 75 -2.51 -6.80 7.20
N SER A 76 -2.73 -6.47 5.93
CA SER A 76 -4.03 -6.13 5.34
C SER A 76 -4.58 -7.29 4.52
#